data_AF-A0A2T6CE92-F1
#
_entry.id   AF-A0A2T6CE92-F1
#
_cell.length_a   1.000
_cell.length_b   1.000
_cell.length_c   1.000
_cell.angle_alpha   90.00
_cell.angle_beta   90.00
_cell.angle_gamma   90.00
#
_symmetry.space_group_name_H-M   'P 1'
#
loop_
_entity.id
_entity.type
_entity.pdbx_description
1 polymer ?
#
loop_
_entity_poly.entity_id
_entity_poly.type
_entity_poly.pdbx_seq_one_letter_code
_entity_poly.pdbx_strand_id
1 'polypeptide(L)'
;MALVGFGTGALAFAEGSSIGLTNVLVPLDPEFGLLVTTDPIPPMPLYSLAGFGAASLVIGLCLLLAGPLGKWHILPLIVPAGRQTLTLYIAHILVGMGTIETLGMLGGQTTAQAVSAALLFSLGATMYAYLWSKLFKRGPIEALMRKLAG
;
A
#
# COMPACT_ATOMS: atom_id res chain seq x y z
N MET A 1 -7.75 -13.49 14.09
CA MET A 1 -6.49 -13.81 14.80
C MET A 1 -5.59 -14.73 13.99
N ALA A 2 -6.09 -15.87 13.48
CA ALA A 2 -5.28 -16.77 12.62
C ALA A 2 -4.61 -16.05 11.44
N LEU A 3 -5.35 -15.20 10.71
CA LEU A 3 -4.83 -14.41 9.58
C LEU A 3 -3.66 -13.47 9.94
N VAL A 4 -3.72 -12.85 11.13
CA VAL A 4 -2.62 -12.00 11.61
C VAL A 4 -1.41 -12.85 11.95
N GLY A 5 -1.60 -13.97 12.65
CA GLY A 5 -0.52 -14.90 13.00
C GLY A 5 0.18 -15.51 11.78
N PHE A 6 -0.60 -15.97 10.80
CA PHE A 6 -0.05 -16.47 9.53
C PHE A 6 0.65 -15.37 8.73
N GLY A 7 0.09 -14.15 8.68
CA GLY A 7 0.72 -13.02 8.01
C GLY A 7 2.04 -12.60 8.66
N THR A 8 2.08 -12.48 9.99
CA THR A 8 3.32 -12.19 10.73
C THR A 8 4.36 -13.29 10.56
N GLY A 9 3.95 -14.55 10.58
CA GLY A 9 4.85 -15.69 10.41
C GLY A 9 5.45 -15.75 9.01
N ALA A 10 4.63 -15.55 7.97
CA ALA A 10 5.09 -15.52 6.59
C ALA A 10 6.04 -14.36 6.31
N LEU A 11 5.77 -13.16 6.87
CA LEU A 11 6.65 -12.00 6.75
C LEU A 11 8.01 -12.24 7.44
N ALA A 12 7.99 -12.70 8.69
CA ALA A 12 9.20 -12.98 9.45
C ALA A 12 10.03 -14.10 8.80
N PHE A 13 9.36 -15.11 8.24
CA PHE A 13 10.02 -16.19 7.50
C PHE A 13 10.66 -15.69 6.20
N ALA A 14 9.96 -14.82 5.44
CA ALA A 14 10.50 -14.25 4.19
C ALA A 14 11.76 -13.41 4.46
N GLU A 15 11.68 -12.48 5.40
CA GLU A 15 12.79 -11.60 5.79
C GLU A 15 13.94 -12.40 6.41
N GLY A 16 13.63 -13.34 7.32
CA GLY A 16 14.63 -14.20 7.95
C GLY A 16 15.34 -15.11 6.94
N SER A 17 14.60 -15.66 5.97
CA SER A 17 15.18 -16.47 4.89
C SER A 17 16.01 -15.63 3.93
N SER A 18 15.57 -14.40 3.63
CA SER A 18 16.33 -13.44 2.81
C SER A 18 17.67 -13.10 3.46
N ILE A 19 17.68 -12.74 4.75
CA ILE A 19 18.90 -12.44 5.50
C ILE A 19 19.82 -13.68 5.57
N GLY A 20 19.26 -14.85 5.85
CA GLY A 20 20.02 -16.11 5.93
C GLY A 20 20.66 -16.51 4.60
N LEU A 21 19.90 -16.51 3.51
CA LEU A 21 20.41 -16.88 2.19
C LEU A 21 21.37 -15.81 1.63
N THR A 22 21.14 -14.51 1.89
CA THR A 22 22.05 -13.45 1.42
C THR A 22 23.45 -13.62 2.02
N ASN A 23 23.55 -13.94 3.31
CA ASN A 23 24.83 -14.19 3.98
C ASN A 23 25.58 -15.42 3.44
N VAL A 24 24.89 -16.38 2.82
CA VAL A 24 25.47 -17.64 2.31
C VAL A 24 25.73 -17.59 0.80
N LEU A 25 24.84 -16.98 0.02
CA LEU A 25 24.90 -16.96 -1.45
C LEU A 25 25.71 -15.79 -2.01
N VAL A 26 25.72 -14.62 -1.37
CA VAL A 26 26.52 -13.45 -1.83
C VAL A 26 28.04 -13.73 -1.82
N PRO A 27 28.59 -14.48 -0.84
CA PRO A 27 30.00 -14.89 -0.90
C PRO A 27 30.34 -15.90 -1.99
N LEU A 28 29.33 -16.60 -2.55
CA LEU A 28 29.52 -17.62 -3.59
C LEU A 28 29.49 -16.99 -4.98
N ASP A 29 28.43 -16.22 -5.29
CA ASP A 29 28.37 -15.38 -6.49
C ASP A 29 27.46 -14.17 -6.23
N PRO A 30 27.89 -12.94 -6.54
CA PRO A 30 27.12 -11.72 -6.27
C PRO A 30 25.77 -11.67 -7.01
N GLU A 31 25.64 -12.37 -8.14
CA GLU A 31 24.41 -12.41 -8.93
C GLU A 31 23.28 -13.20 -8.26
N PHE A 32 23.59 -14.16 -7.38
CA PHE A 32 22.55 -14.87 -6.62
C PHE A 32 21.94 -14.02 -5.51
N GLY A 33 22.62 -12.96 -5.06
CA GLY A 33 22.06 -11.97 -4.14
C GLY A 33 20.81 -11.28 -4.71
N LEU A 34 20.75 -11.12 -6.04
CA LEU A 34 19.57 -10.57 -6.71
C LEU A 34 18.36 -11.49 -6.57
N LEU A 35 18.51 -12.82 -6.54
CA LEU A 35 17.38 -13.75 -6.42
C LEU A 35 16.73 -13.77 -5.03
N VAL A 36 17.49 -13.36 -4.03
CA VAL A 36 17.14 -13.49 -2.61
C VAL A 36 16.70 -12.14 -2.01
N THR A 37 16.87 -11.03 -2.73
CA THR A 37 16.50 -9.72 -2.22
C THR A 37 14.99 -9.59 -1.94
N THR A 38 14.68 -8.82 -0.89
CA THR A 38 13.33 -8.31 -0.59
C THR A 38 13.16 -6.86 -1.05
N ASP A 39 14.08 -6.34 -1.87
CA ASP A 39 13.92 -5.02 -2.46
C ASP A 39 12.75 -4.98 -3.46
N PRO A 40 12.04 -3.85 -3.55
CA PRO A 40 10.91 -3.69 -4.49
C PRO A 40 11.33 -3.84 -5.96
N ILE A 41 12.60 -3.59 -6.28
CA ILE A 41 13.15 -3.67 -7.63
C ILE A 41 14.55 -4.30 -7.54
N PRO A 42 14.79 -5.49 -8.14
CA PRO A 42 13.85 -6.33 -8.91
C PRO A 42 12.89 -7.15 -8.01
N PRO A 43 11.59 -7.28 -8.38
CA PRO A 43 10.61 -7.99 -7.55
C PRO A 43 10.81 -9.50 -7.64
N MET A 44 11.56 -10.05 -6.69
CA MET A 44 11.88 -11.48 -6.64
C MET A 44 10.90 -12.29 -5.79
N PRO A 45 10.96 -13.64 -5.83
CA PRO A 45 9.99 -14.49 -5.15
C PRO A 45 9.86 -14.21 -3.65
N LEU A 46 10.98 -13.86 -2.98
CA LEU A 46 10.97 -13.52 -1.56
C LEU A 46 10.27 -12.18 -1.27
N TYR A 47 10.46 -11.16 -2.12
CA TYR A 47 9.69 -9.91 -2.05
C TYR A 47 8.18 -10.17 -2.18
N SER A 48 7.78 -11.02 -3.12
CA SER A 48 6.37 -11.37 -3.32
C SER A 48 5.78 -12.10 -2.11
N LEU A 49 6.54 -13.03 -1.51
CA LEU A 49 6.12 -13.77 -0.32
C LEU A 49 6.02 -12.87 0.92
N ALA A 50 6.98 -11.96 1.11
CA ALA A 50 6.91 -10.91 2.12
C ALA A 50 5.68 -10.03 1.90
N GLY A 51 5.40 -9.64 0.64
CA GLY A 51 4.22 -8.87 0.26
C GLY A 51 2.90 -9.57 0.62
N PHE A 52 2.76 -10.87 0.34
CA PHE A 52 1.57 -11.64 0.73
C PHE A 52 1.43 -11.77 2.25
N GLY A 53 2.53 -11.96 2.98
CA GLY A 53 2.55 -11.97 4.44
C GLY A 53 2.08 -10.63 5.03
N ALA A 54 2.66 -9.53 4.54
CA ALA A 54 2.29 -8.17 4.92
C ALA A 54 0.82 -7.87 4.62
N ALA A 55 0.34 -8.21 3.42
CA ALA A 55 -1.05 -8.00 3.04
C ALA A 55 -2.01 -8.79 3.95
N SER A 56 -1.70 -10.06 4.23
CA SER A 56 -2.51 -10.91 5.12
C SER A 56 -2.56 -10.37 6.54
N LEU A 57 -1.43 -9.88 7.06
CA LEU A 57 -1.31 -9.22 8.36
C LEU A 57 -2.20 -7.97 8.40
N VAL A 58 -2.06 -7.07 7.41
CA VAL A 58 -2.81 -5.81 7.34
C VAL A 58 -4.32 -6.07 7.23
N ILE A 59 -4.74 -7.01 6.36
CA ILE A 59 -6.15 -7.40 6.24
C ILE A 59 -6.67 -7.98 7.57
N GLY A 60 -5.89 -8.85 8.20
CA GLY A 60 -6.22 -9.42 9.50
C GLY A 60 -6.38 -8.36 10.60
N LEU A 61 -5.51 -7.36 10.63
CA LEU A 61 -5.61 -6.22 11.54
C LEU A 61 -6.86 -5.38 11.24
N CYS A 62 -7.12 -5.05 9.97
CA CYS A 62 -8.32 -4.32 9.56
C CYS A 62 -9.60 -5.03 10.01
N LEU A 63 -9.68 -6.35 9.90
CA LEU A 63 -10.84 -7.13 10.36
C LEU A 63 -10.99 -7.14 11.89
N LEU A 64 -9.89 -7.22 12.65
CA LEU A 64 -9.93 -7.13 14.11
C LEU A 64 -10.35 -5.73 14.59
N LEU A 65 -9.88 -4.72 13.87
CA LEU A 65 -10.10 -3.32 14.19
C LEU A 65 -11.49 -2.83 13.71
N ALA A 66 -12.10 -3.46 12.71
CA ALA A 66 -13.42 -3.09 12.19
C ALA A 66 -14.51 -3.00 13.26
N GLY A 67 -14.51 -3.93 14.23
CA GLY A 67 -15.45 -3.92 15.36
C GLY A 67 -15.34 -2.66 16.23
N PRO A 68 -14.20 -2.41 16.89
CA PRO A 68 -14.01 -1.20 17.72
C PRO A 68 -14.08 0.11 16.92
N LEU A 69 -13.57 0.16 15.67
CA LEU A 69 -13.70 1.37 14.83
C LEU A 69 -15.14 1.69 14.44
N GLY A 70 -16.01 0.68 14.37
CA GLY A 70 -17.45 0.91 14.21
C GLY A 70 -18.09 1.54 15.43
N LYS A 71 -17.63 1.19 16.64
CA LYS A 71 -18.10 1.84 17.88
C LYS A 71 -17.65 3.30 17.97
N TRP A 72 -16.48 3.63 17.42
CA TRP A 72 -15.92 4.99 17.46
C TRP A 72 -16.41 5.91 16.33
N HIS A 73 -17.33 5.46 15.47
CA HIS A 73 -17.88 6.29 14.38
C HIS A 73 -16.80 6.84 13.42
N ILE A 74 -15.65 6.16 13.31
CA ILE A 74 -14.54 6.54 12.40
C ILE A 74 -14.70 5.84 11.04
N LEU A 75 -15.41 4.71 10.98
CA LEU A 75 -15.74 4.02 9.72
C LEU A 75 -16.34 4.94 8.64
N PRO A 76 -17.28 5.87 8.93
CA PRO A 76 -17.83 6.79 7.94
C PRO A 76 -16.80 7.75 7.33
N LEU A 77 -15.65 7.97 7.98
CA LEU A 77 -14.56 8.81 7.47
C LEU A 77 -13.68 8.04 6.47
N ILE A 78 -13.43 6.76 6.74
CA ILE A 78 -12.49 5.92 5.98
C ILE A 78 -13.18 5.20 4.81
N VAL A 79 -14.42 4.74 5.02
CA VAL A 79 -15.19 3.98 4.01
C VAL A 79 -15.34 4.74 2.68
N PRO A 80 -15.59 6.07 2.65
CA PRO A 80 -15.61 6.83 1.41
C PRO A 80 -14.33 6.73 0.57
N ALA A 81 -13.15 6.76 1.22
CA ALA A 81 -11.87 6.63 0.53
C ALA A 81 -11.76 5.27 -0.18
N GLY A 82 -12.19 4.19 0.48
CA GLY A 82 -12.24 2.85 -0.12
C GLY A 82 -13.27 2.68 -1.23
N ARG A 83 -14.31 3.53 -1.28
CA ARG A 83 -15.32 3.51 -2.36
C ARG A 83 -14.91 4.32 -3.59
N GLN A 84 -13.84 5.09 -3.49
CA GLN A 84 -13.30 5.94 -4.55
C GLN A 84 -11.91 5.48 -4.98
N THR A 85 -11.60 4.18 -4.86
CA THR A 85 -10.26 3.65 -5.13
C THR A 85 -9.78 3.93 -6.53
N LEU A 86 -10.65 3.87 -7.55
CA LEU A 86 -10.26 4.17 -8.93
C LEU A 86 -9.98 5.66 -9.12
N THR A 87 -10.85 6.51 -8.56
CA THR A 87 -10.65 7.95 -8.60
C THR A 87 -9.34 8.34 -7.91
N LEU A 88 -9.09 7.80 -6.72
CA LEU A 88 -7.88 8.07 -5.94
C LEU A 88 -6.62 7.49 -6.60
N TYR A 89 -6.74 6.34 -7.28
CA TYR A 89 -5.64 5.77 -8.05
C TYR A 89 -5.22 6.70 -9.20
N ILE A 90 -6.18 7.19 -9.99
CA ILE A 90 -5.90 8.13 -11.08
C ILE A 90 -5.36 9.45 -10.52
N ALA A 91 -5.94 9.96 -9.44
CA ALA A 91 -5.44 11.16 -8.77
C ALA A 91 -4.01 10.97 -8.22
N HIS A 92 -3.69 9.78 -7.71
CA HIS A 92 -2.35 9.47 -7.24
C HIS A 92 -1.33 9.49 -8.37
N ILE A 93 -1.63 8.90 -9.52
CA ILE A 93 -0.71 8.91 -10.66
C ILE A 93 -0.58 10.32 -11.25
N LEU A 94 -1.70 10.98 -11.56
CA LEU A 94 -1.66 12.29 -12.24
C LEU A 94 -1.23 13.43 -11.31
N VAL A 95 -1.79 13.49 -10.11
CA VAL A 95 -1.53 14.57 -9.15
C VAL A 95 -0.39 14.20 -8.21
N GLY A 96 -0.38 13.00 -7.66
CA GLY A 96 0.68 12.57 -6.73
C GLY A 96 2.03 12.44 -7.43
N MET A 97 2.15 11.49 -8.38
CA MET A 97 3.41 11.29 -9.09
C MET A 97 3.73 12.48 -10.01
N GLY A 98 2.75 13.07 -10.69
CA GLY A 98 2.98 14.25 -11.54
C GLY A 98 3.50 15.49 -10.78
N THR A 99 3.08 15.71 -9.53
CA THR A 99 3.66 16.81 -8.72
C THR A 99 5.10 16.51 -8.30
N ILE A 100 5.40 15.27 -7.93
CA ILE A 100 6.78 14.85 -7.58
C ILE A 100 7.69 14.92 -8.81
N GLU A 101 7.18 14.57 -9.99
CA GLU A 101 7.88 14.65 -11.28
C GLU A 101 8.23 16.09 -11.67
N THR A 102 7.26 17.00 -11.60
CA THR A 102 7.48 18.42 -11.94
C THR A 102 8.45 19.11 -10.98
N LEU A 103 8.52 18.64 -9.73
CA LEU A 103 9.52 19.09 -8.75
C LEU A 103 10.90 18.44 -8.95
N GLY A 104 11.06 17.53 -9.91
CA GLY A 104 12.31 16.81 -10.14
C GLY A 104 12.70 15.85 -9.02
N MET A 105 11.74 15.44 -8.17
CA MET A 105 11.97 14.62 -6.98
C MET A 105 11.73 13.12 -7.23
N LEU A 106 11.68 12.69 -8.49
CA LEU A 106 11.56 11.28 -8.89
C LEU A 106 12.90 10.54 -8.71
N GLY A 107 13.27 10.27 -7.46
CA GLY A 107 14.42 9.44 -7.12
C GLY A 107 15.46 10.17 -6.25
N GLY A 108 16.23 9.38 -5.49
CA GLY A 108 17.28 9.89 -4.60
C GLY A 108 16.79 10.52 -3.29
N GLN A 109 15.48 10.48 -3.01
CA GLN A 109 14.93 11.01 -1.77
C GLN A 109 15.08 10.03 -0.61
N THR A 110 15.20 10.58 0.60
CA THR A 110 15.27 9.78 1.82
C THR A 110 13.95 9.03 2.05
N THR A 111 14.01 7.88 2.71
CA THR A 111 12.82 7.10 3.09
C THR A 111 11.81 7.95 3.89
N ALA A 112 12.30 8.86 4.73
CA ALA A 112 11.46 9.78 5.50
C ALA A 112 10.68 10.77 4.60
N GLN A 113 11.30 11.31 3.56
CA GLN A 113 10.63 12.19 2.59
C GLN A 113 9.59 11.42 1.77
N ALA A 114 9.90 10.20 1.34
CA ALA A 114 8.94 9.35 0.63
C ALA A 114 7.72 9.01 1.49
N VAL A 115 7.94 8.60 2.75
CA VAL A 115 6.87 8.27 3.70
C VAL A 115 6.03 9.51 4.05
N SER A 116 6.66 10.66 4.28
CA SER A 116 5.93 11.90 4.59
C SER A 116 5.07 12.37 3.40
N ALA A 117 5.60 12.32 2.17
CA ALA A 117 4.83 12.63 0.97
C ALA A 117 3.64 11.66 0.80
N ALA A 118 3.85 10.35 1.01
CA ALA A 118 2.80 9.35 0.95
C ALA A 118 1.70 9.59 2.01
N LEU A 119 2.09 9.95 3.25
CA LEU A 119 1.15 10.29 4.32
C LEU A 119 0.35 11.54 4.01
N LEU A 120 1.00 12.61 3.55
CA LEU A 120 0.34 13.85 3.16
C LEU A 120 -0.68 13.62 2.03
N PHE A 121 -0.27 12.87 1.00
CA PHE A 121 -1.16 12.50 -0.10
C PHE A 121 -2.33 11.64 0.41
N SER A 122 -2.06 10.63 1.24
CA SER A 122 -3.10 9.74 1.78
C SER A 122 -4.12 10.49 2.66
N LEU A 123 -3.67 11.41 3.51
CA LEU A 123 -4.53 12.27 4.32
C LEU A 123 -5.37 13.19 3.45
N GLY A 124 -4.75 13.87 2.47
CA GLY A 124 -5.45 14.74 1.53
C GLY A 124 -6.49 13.99 0.70
N ALA A 125 -6.13 12.80 0.19
CA ALA A 125 -7.01 11.91 -0.54
C ALA A 125 -8.20 11.44 0.32
N THR A 126 -7.96 11.09 1.59
CA THR A 126 -9.02 10.67 2.51
C THR A 126 -9.96 11.83 2.84
N MET A 127 -9.42 13.02 3.11
CA MET A 127 -10.22 14.23 3.34
C MET A 127 -11.06 14.59 2.11
N TYR A 128 -10.46 14.57 0.92
CA TYR A 128 -11.14 14.78 -0.34
C TYR A 128 -12.27 13.78 -0.53
N ALA A 129 -12.00 12.48 -0.38
CA ALA A 129 -13.00 11.43 -0.55
C ALA A 129 -14.15 11.58 0.47
N TYR A 130 -13.85 11.97 1.71
CA TYR A 130 -14.87 12.26 2.72
C TYR A 130 -15.74 13.46 2.35
N LEU A 131 -15.14 14.61 2.02
CA LEU A 131 -15.85 15.80 1.57
C LEU A 131 -16.72 15.51 0.35
N TRP A 132 -16.16 14.79 -0.63
CA TRP A 132 -16.88 14.40 -1.83
C TRP A 132 -18.06 13.49 -1.54
N SER A 133 -17.90 12.54 -0.59
CA SER A 133 -18.97 11.63 -0.21
C SER A 133 -20.18 12.30 0.45
N LYS A 134 -19.99 13.49 1.03
CA LYS A 134 -21.10 14.32 1.53
C LYS A 134 -21.93 14.92 0.41
N LEU A 135 -21.31 15.28 -0.72
CA LEU A 135 -22.00 15.89 -1.87
C LEU A 135 -22.51 14.84 -2.86
N PHE A 136 -21.78 13.74 -3.06
CA PHE A 136 -22.10 12.74 -4.08
C PHE A 136 -21.98 11.31 -3.52
N LYS A 137 -22.97 10.46 -3.83
CA LYS A 137 -23.02 9.06 -3.38
C LYS A 137 -21.91 8.17 -3.94
N ARG A 138 -21.16 8.61 -4.95
CA ARG A 138 -20.11 7.87 -5.69
C ARG A 138 -18.98 8.81 -6.13
N GLY A 139 -17.79 8.26 -6.33
CA GLY A 139 -16.67 9.00 -6.93
C GLY A 139 -16.98 9.45 -8.37
N PRO A 140 -16.35 10.54 -8.84
CA PRO A 140 -16.61 11.10 -10.17
C PRO A 140 -16.31 10.09 -11.29
N ILE A 141 -15.21 9.35 -11.17
CA ILE A 141 -14.79 8.37 -12.18
C ILE A 141 -15.59 7.07 -12.04
N GLU A 142 -15.87 6.59 -10.83
CA GLU A 142 -16.75 5.42 -10.65
C GLU A 142 -18.17 5.69 -11.19
N ALA A 143 -18.68 6.91 -11.08
CA ALA A 143 -19.98 7.29 -11.66
C ALA A 143 -19.94 7.28 -13.19
N LEU A 144 -18.83 7.72 -13.79
CA LEU A 144 -18.62 7.68 -15.23
C LEU A 144 -18.49 6.24 -15.74
N MET A 145 -17.70 5.40 -15.05
CA MET A 145 -17.55 3.97 -15.38
C MET A 145 -18.91 3.28 -15.36
N ARG A 146 -19.75 3.56 -14.36
CA ARG A 146 -21.09 2.99 -14.30
C ARG A 146 -22.00 3.50 -15.41
N LYS A 147 -21.89 4.76 -15.83
CA LYS A 147 -22.62 5.24 -17.01
C LYS A 147 -22.17 4.56 -18.31
N LEU A 148 -20.90 4.18 -18.42
CA LEU A 148 -20.34 3.52 -19.61
C LEU A 148 -20.57 2.00 -19.60
N ALA A 149 -20.65 1.38 -18.41
CA ALA A 149 -20.75 -0.07 -18.25
C ALA A 149 -22.12 -0.57 -17.73
N GLY A 150 -23.03 0.31 -17.28
CA GLY A 150 -24.36 -0.01 -16.75
C GLY A 150 -24.62 0.46 -15.31
#